data_AF-A0A254RP64-F1
#
_entry.id   AF-A0A254RP64-F1
#
_cell.length_a   1.000
_cell.length_b   1.000
_cell.length_c   1.000
_cell.angle_alpha   90.00
_cell.angle_beta   90.00
_cell.angle_gamma   90.00
#
_symmetry.space_group_name_H-M   'P 1'
#
loop_
_entity.id
_entity.type
_entity.pdbx_description
1 polymer ?
#
loop_
_entity_poly.entity_id
_entity_poly.type
_entity_poly.pdbx_seq_one_letter_code
_entity_poly.pdbx_strand_id
1 'polypeptide(L)'
;MVATPRGATATLDEMIQAKLDSMNHVAPAVGPRNADSLAKVQADSVRKLVQTGKYVQRARYDKSNFDHWRIDTVLQKRMKDQVVGVWRTPIIAHGHAFRDAELRFGANDTLIGITRTYSDSGRYQMTGEYTFKARYRFDSDQSLVSREVFKDRQVVRWDYITFDIVNDSLRYNLNKLEFRDLNDNWLNALQGFDNIPPELYIRDPKQTAELKQAAAQPQNKKKK
;
A
#
# COMPACT_ATOMS: atom_id res chain seq x y z
N MET A 1 -7.67 1.73 56.61
CA MET A 1 -7.27 0.68 55.63
C MET A 1 -8.57 0.03 55.18
N VAL A 2 -8.98 0.01 53.91
CA VAL A 2 -8.23 -0.32 52.68
C VAL A 2 -8.72 0.60 51.55
N ALA A 3 -7.78 1.08 50.74
CA ALA A 3 -8.03 1.69 49.44
C ALA A 3 -7.79 0.65 48.34
N THR A 4 -8.70 0.58 47.36
CA THR A 4 -8.39 0.24 45.97
C THR A 4 -9.50 0.71 45.03
N PRO A 5 -9.16 1.09 43.77
CA PRO A 5 -9.99 1.87 42.87
C PRO A 5 -10.80 1.01 41.89
N ARG A 6 -11.91 1.54 41.40
CA ARG A 6 -12.65 1.04 40.22
C ARG A 6 -13.07 2.29 39.42
N GLY A 7 -12.89 2.41 38.13
CA GLY A 7 -12.35 1.53 37.10
C GLY A 7 -12.59 2.29 35.78
N ALA A 8 -11.55 2.50 34.99
CA ALA A 8 -11.67 3.02 33.63
C ALA A 8 -12.15 1.88 32.73
N THR A 9 -13.46 1.79 32.54
CA THR A 9 -14.08 0.95 31.51
C THR A 9 -15.08 1.81 30.75
N ALA A 10 -14.57 2.75 29.94
CA ALA A 10 -15.31 3.16 28.76
C ALA A 10 -15.19 1.97 27.80
N THR A 11 -16.26 1.20 27.65
CA THR A 11 -16.26 0.02 26.77
C THR A 11 -16.07 0.50 25.33
N LEU A 12 -15.39 -0.30 24.51
CA LEU A 12 -15.15 -0.01 23.09
C LEU A 12 -16.45 0.37 22.35
N ASP A 13 -17.57 -0.21 22.79
CA ASP A 13 -18.90 0.09 22.29
C ASP A 13 -19.35 1.54 22.60
N GLU A 14 -19.05 2.10 23.78
CA GLU A 14 -19.35 3.51 24.08
C GLU A 14 -18.51 4.47 23.22
N MET A 15 -17.27 4.11 22.89
CA MET A 15 -16.42 4.89 21.99
C MET A 15 -16.86 4.77 20.52
N ILE A 16 -17.34 3.60 20.10
CA ILE A 16 -17.93 3.38 18.77
C ILE A 16 -19.24 4.15 18.65
N GLN A 17 -20.09 4.12 19.69
CA GLN A 17 -21.35 4.85 19.72
C GLN A 17 -21.13 6.35 19.70
N ALA A 18 -20.19 6.89 20.51
CA ALA A 18 -19.85 8.30 20.48
C ALA A 18 -19.29 8.76 19.11
N LYS A 19 -18.58 7.87 18.40
CA LYS A 19 -18.05 8.18 17.07
C LYS A 19 -19.14 8.14 16.00
N LEU A 20 -20.07 7.17 16.08
CA LEU A 20 -21.25 7.09 15.22
C LEU A 20 -22.22 8.26 15.46
N ASP A 21 -22.41 8.68 16.71
CA ASP A 21 -23.24 9.82 17.07
C ASP A 21 -22.64 11.16 16.60
N SER A 22 -21.30 11.29 16.61
CA SER A 22 -20.63 12.46 16.04
C SER A 22 -20.74 12.52 14.51
N MET A 23 -20.80 11.37 13.83
CA MET A 23 -21.00 11.30 12.38
C MET A 23 -22.45 11.59 11.99
N ASN A 24 -23.42 11.26 12.86
CA ASN A 24 -24.84 11.53 12.63
C ASN A 24 -25.23 13.01 12.86
N HIS A 25 -24.39 13.82 13.50
CA HIS A 25 -24.67 15.25 13.73
C HIS A 25 -24.32 16.19 12.54
N VAL A 26 -23.85 15.65 11.40
CA VAL A 26 -23.51 16.47 10.20
C VAL A 26 -24.41 16.20 8.99
N ALA A 27 -25.45 15.36 9.13
CA ALA A 27 -26.39 15.12 8.04
C ALA A 27 -27.77 15.73 8.36
N PRO A 28 -28.24 16.75 7.63
CA PRO A 28 -29.66 17.05 7.66
C PRO A 28 -30.41 15.86 7.06
N ALA A 29 -31.41 15.36 7.78
CA ALA A 29 -32.24 14.25 7.33
C ALA A 29 -33.00 14.64 6.06
N VAL A 30 -32.72 13.96 4.94
CA VAL A 30 -33.52 14.06 3.71
C VAL A 30 -33.84 12.64 3.24
N GLY A 31 -35.13 12.38 3.05
CA GLY A 31 -35.69 11.08 2.74
C GLY A 31 -35.23 10.42 1.42
N PRO A 32 -35.77 9.23 1.10
CA PRO A 32 -35.13 8.22 0.27
C PRO A 32 -35.24 8.44 -1.25
N ARG A 33 -35.21 9.68 -1.74
CA ARG A 33 -35.43 9.99 -3.18
C ARG A 33 -34.26 10.62 -3.93
N ASN A 34 -33.14 10.97 -3.28
CA ASN A 34 -32.04 11.73 -3.92
C ASN A 34 -30.64 11.10 -3.78
N ALA A 35 -30.51 9.83 -3.36
CA ALA A 35 -29.22 9.17 -3.19
C ALA A 35 -28.47 8.98 -4.53
N ASP A 36 -29.19 8.65 -5.61
CA ASP A 36 -28.58 8.45 -6.94
C ASP A 36 -28.04 9.74 -7.54
N SER A 37 -28.67 10.89 -7.26
CA SER A 37 -28.20 12.19 -7.76
C SER A 37 -26.94 12.65 -7.03
N LEU A 38 -26.86 12.42 -5.72
CA LEU A 38 -25.66 12.74 -4.94
C LEU A 38 -24.48 11.82 -5.27
N ALA A 39 -24.73 10.51 -5.43
CA ALA A 39 -23.71 9.55 -5.83
C ALA A 39 -23.17 9.85 -7.24
N LYS A 40 -24.04 10.26 -8.17
CA LYS A 40 -23.66 10.67 -9.53
C LYS A 40 -22.88 11.98 -9.54
N VAL A 41 -23.28 12.97 -8.73
CA VAL A 41 -22.54 14.23 -8.56
C VAL A 41 -21.17 14.01 -7.93
N GLN A 42 -21.04 13.11 -6.97
CA GLN A 42 -19.76 12.71 -6.39
C GLN A 42 -18.88 11.96 -7.41
N ALA A 43 -19.44 11.02 -8.17
CA ALA A 43 -18.71 10.29 -9.20
C ALA A 43 -18.24 11.20 -10.34
N ASP A 44 -19.06 12.16 -10.76
CA ASP A 44 -18.70 13.13 -11.80
C ASP A 44 -17.70 14.18 -11.29
N SER A 45 -17.75 14.54 -10.00
CA SER A 45 -16.70 15.33 -9.34
C SER A 45 -15.36 14.59 -9.33
N VAL A 46 -15.37 13.28 -9.02
CA VAL A 46 -14.19 12.41 -9.08
C VAL A 46 -13.64 12.30 -10.50
N ARG A 47 -14.49 12.09 -11.52
CA ARG A 47 -14.06 12.08 -12.93
C ARG A 47 -13.47 13.41 -13.38
N LYS A 48 -14.05 14.53 -12.95
CA LYS A 48 -13.53 15.86 -13.25
C LYS A 48 -12.19 16.12 -12.57
N LEU A 49 -11.97 15.58 -11.37
CA LEU A 49 -10.68 15.59 -10.69
C LEU A 49 -9.64 14.69 -11.39
N VAL A 50 -10.05 13.54 -11.94
CA VAL A 50 -9.18 12.67 -12.76
C VAL A 50 -8.77 13.36 -14.07
N GLN A 51 -9.71 13.99 -14.79
CA GLN A 51 -9.44 14.69 -16.05
C GLN A 51 -8.61 15.97 -15.86
N THR A 52 -8.72 16.63 -14.71
CA THR A 52 -7.92 17.81 -14.37
C THR A 52 -6.56 17.47 -13.73
N GLY A 53 -6.19 16.19 -13.67
CA GLY A 53 -4.92 15.72 -13.06
C GLY A 53 -4.84 15.93 -11.54
N LYS A 54 -5.96 16.26 -10.89
CA LYS A 54 -6.08 16.51 -9.44
C LYS A 54 -6.49 15.29 -8.63
N TYR A 55 -6.82 14.17 -9.28
CA TYR A 55 -6.81 12.88 -8.59
C TYR A 55 -5.36 12.58 -8.24
N VAL A 56 -5.11 12.54 -6.94
CA VAL A 56 -3.80 12.69 -6.30
C VAL A 56 -2.72 11.87 -7.01
N GLN A 57 -1.99 12.51 -7.92
CA GLN A 57 -0.64 12.11 -8.24
C GLN A 57 0.12 12.27 -6.93
N ARG A 58 0.30 11.16 -6.19
CA ARG A 58 0.87 11.15 -4.84
C ARG A 58 2.07 12.08 -4.80
N ALA A 59 1.99 13.01 -3.87
CA ALA A 59 2.87 14.16 -3.68
C ALA A 59 4.34 13.84 -4.00
N ARG A 60 5.02 14.81 -4.62
CA ARG A 60 6.45 14.81 -4.95
C ARG A 60 7.25 14.01 -3.92
N TYR A 61 7.60 12.78 -4.32
CA TYR A 61 8.35 11.81 -3.53
C TYR A 61 9.72 12.38 -3.16
N ASP A 62 9.96 12.59 -1.86
CA ASP A 62 11.26 13.06 -1.38
C ASP A 62 12.15 11.88 -0.98
N LYS A 63 13.27 11.74 -1.68
CA LYS A 63 14.27 10.68 -1.50
C LYS A 63 15.14 10.88 -0.26
N SER A 64 15.20 12.09 0.31
CA SER A 64 16.19 12.47 1.33
C SER A 64 15.94 11.88 2.72
N ASN A 65 14.71 11.47 3.04
CA ASN A 65 14.34 10.88 4.34
C ASN A 65 14.72 9.39 4.53
N PHE A 66 15.59 8.83 3.66
CA PHE A 66 15.82 7.38 3.60
C PHE A 66 17.30 6.96 3.69
N ASP A 67 18.26 7.88 3.73
CA ASP A 67 19.69 7.53 3.68
C ASP A 67 20.15 6.75 4.92
N HIS A 68 19.60 7.04 6.11
CA HIS A 68 19.89 6.30 7.34
C HIS A 68 19.35 4.86 7.34
N TRP A 69 18.54 4.49 6.34
CA TRP A 69 17.89 3.20 6.26
C TRP A 69 18.44 2.30 5.15
N ARG A 70 19.43 2.80 4.41
CA ARG A 70 20.19 2.00 3.45
C ARG A 70 21.11 1.05 4.22
N ILE A 71 20.75 -0.23 4.22
CA ILE A 71 21.56 -1.29 4.80
C ILE A 71 22.33 -1.98 3.67
N ASP A 72 23.66 -1.96 3.77
CA ASP A 72 24.54 -2.62 2.80
C ASP A 72 25.21 -3.84 3.43
N THR A 73 24.49 -4.97 3.44
CA THR A 73 25.02 -6.26 3.91
C THR A 73 25.04 -7.28 2.78
N VAL A 74 25.83 -8.34 2.96
CA VAL A 74 25.88 -9.48 2.01
C VAL A 74 24.49 -10.09 1.81
N LEU A 75 23.70 -10.20 2.90
CA LEU A 75 22.31 -10.64 2.83
C LEU A 75 21.48 -9.72 1.91
N GLN A 76 21.54 -8.41 2.12
CA GLN A 76 20.78 -7.46 1.29
C GLN A 76 21.15 -7.59 -0.19
N LYS A 77 22.43 -7.70 -0.54
CA LYS A 77 22.89 -7.86 -1.93
C LYS A 77 22.32 -9.14 -2.55
N ARG A 78 22.56 -10.29 -1.89
CA ARG A 78 22.10 -11.60 -2.35
C ARG A 78 20.58 -11.63 -2.56
N MET A 79 19.81 -11.16 -1.59
CA MET A 79 18.35 -11.20 -1.67
C MET A 79 17.79 -10.22 -2.70
N LYS A 80 18.42 -9.04 -2.87
CA LYS A 80 18.05 -8.08 -3.93
C LYS A 80 18.27 -8.68 -5.32
N ASP A 81 19.38 -9.38 -5.55
CA ASP A 81 19.66 -10.03 -6.83
C ASP A 81 18.62 -11.10 -7.19
N GLN A 82 18.06 -11.77 -6.18
CA GLN A 82 17.00 -12.77 -6.36
C GLN A 82 15.63 -12.13 -6.65
N VAL A 83 15.24 -11.13 -5.86
CA VAL A 83 13.89 -10.53 -5.92
C VAL A 83 13.75 -9.48 -7.03
N VAL A 84 14.83 -8.85 -7.47
CA VAL A 84 14.77 -7.74 -8.42
C VAL A 84 14.00 -8.13 -9.69
N GLY A 85 13.02 -7.31 -10.05
CA GLY A 85 12.15 -7.57 -11.18
C GLY A 85 10.71 -7.13 -10.96
N VAL A 86 9.88 -7.49 -11.92
CA VAL A 86 8.44 -7.25 -11.93
C VAL A 86 7.73 -8.57 -11.70
N TRP A 87 6.84 -8.58 -10.72
CA TRP A 87 6.10 -9.75 -10.26
C TRP A 87 4.61 -9.43 -10.34
N ARG A 88 3.79 -10.34 -10.86
CA ARG A 88 2.37 -10.09 -11.11
C ARG A 88 1.50 -11.25 -10.64
N THR A 89 0.36 -10.93 -10.05
CA THR A 89 -0.70 -11.92 -9.84
C THR A 89 -1.48 -12.13 -11.15
N PRO A 90 -2.11 -13.29 -11.35
CA PRO A 90 -3.20 -13.39 -12.32
C PRO A 90 -4.34 -12.43 -11.94
N ILE A 91 -5.21 -12.14 -12.91
CA ILE A 91 -6.48 -11.45 -12.64
C ILE A 91 -7.38 -12.44 -11.91
N ILE A 92 -7.80 -12.10 -10.69
CA ILE A 92 -8.67 -12.92 -9.85
C ILE A 92 -9.96 -12.19 -9.54
N ALA A 93 -11.04 -12.94 -9.32
CA ALA A 93 -12.30 -12.38 -8.84
C ALA A 93 -12.12 -11.79 -7.43
N HIS A 94 -12.73 -10.64 -7.18
CA HIS A 94 -12.72 -9.93 -5.91
C HIS A 94 -14.06 -9.23 -5.69
N GLY A 95 -14.98 -9.90 -5.02
CA GLY A 95 -16.36 -9.44 -4.87
C GLY A 95 -17.07 -9.37 -6.23
N HIS A 96 -17.64 -8.20 -6.56
CA HIS A 96 -18.29 -7.92 -7.84
C HIS A 96 -17.35 -7.32 -8.90
N ALA A 97 -16.04 -7.40 -8.67
CA ALA A 97 -15.00 -6.90 -9.55
C ALA A 97 -13.91 -7.97 -9.73
N PHE A 98 -12.95 -7.69 -10.60
CA PHE A 98 -11.70 -8.44 -10.66
C PHE A 98 -10.54 -7.56 -10.23
N ARG A 99 -9.47 -8.19 -9.75
CA ARG A 99 -8.23 -7.47 -9.42
C ARG A 99 -6.99 -8.20 -9.90
N ASP A 100 -5.96 -7.44 -10.20
CA ASP A 100 -4.58 -7.93 -10.19
C ASP A 100 -3.71 -7.06 -9.29
N ALA A 101 -2.54 -7.60 -8.97
CA ALA A 101 -1.50 -6.87 -8.28
C ALA A 101 -0.15 -7.08 -8.98
N GLU A 102 0.70 -6.07 -8.87
CA GLU A 102 2.05 -6.06 -9.41
C GLU A 102 3.01 -5.48 -8.39
N LEU A 103 4.13 -6.17 -8.15
CA LEU A 103 5.23 -5.70 -7.34
C LEU A 103 6.47 -5.50 -8.22
N ARG A 104 7.05 -4.31 -8.16
CA ARG A 104 8.33 -3.97 -8.81
C ARG A 104 9.38 -3.78 -7.74
N PHE A 105 10.31 -4.73 -7.65
CA PHE A 105 11.48 -4.61 -6.80
C PHE A 105 12.63 -4.03 -7.61
N GLY A 106 13.04 -2.81 -7.27
CA GLY A 106 14.21 -2.16 -7.82
C GLY A 106 15.46 -2.47 -7.00
N ALA A 107 16.59 -2.67 -7.67
CA ALA A 107 17.89 -2.91 -7.03
C ALA A 107 18.37 -1.76 -6.12
N ASN A 108 17.74 -0.59 -6.24
CA ASN A 108 18.03 0.60 -5.47
C ASN A 108 17.18 0.73 -4.19
N ASP A 109 16.67 -0.37 -3.63
CA ASP A 109 15.83 -0.43 -2.42
C ASP A 109 14.42 0.13 -2.61
N THR A 110 13.94 0.24 -3.84
CA THR A 110 12.59 0.75 -4.14
C THR A 110 11.63 -0.40 -4.37
N LEU A 111 10.51 -0.40 -3.66
CA LEU A 111 9.37 -1.26 -3.94
C LEU A 111 8.24 -0.40 -4.48
N ILE A 112 7.68 -0.76 -5.63
CA ILE A 112 6.45 -0.18 -6.15
C ILE A 112 5.42 -1.29 -6.18
N GLY A 113 4.31 -1.11 -5.50
CA GLY A 113 3.16 -1.99 -5.63
C GLY A 113 2.04 -1.30 -6.39
N ILE A 114 1.42 -2.03 -7.30
CA ILE A 114 0.30 -1.57 -8.11
C ILE A 114 -0.82 -2.58 -7.93
N THR A 115 -2.02 -2.11 -7.66
CA THR A 115 -3.24 -2.92 -7.63
C THR A 115 -4.21 -2.33 -8.62
N ARG A 116 -4.72 -3.16 -9.53
CA ARG A 116 -5.70 -2.73 -10.54
C ARG A 116 -7.01 -3.44 -10.29
N THR A 117 -8.10 -2.73 -10.50
CA THR A 117 -9.45 -3.28 -10.42
C THR A 117 -10.14 -3.17 -11.77
N TYR A 118 -10.95 -4.17 -12.09
CA TYR A 118 -11.64 -4.30 -13.37
C TYR A 118 -13.12 -4.56 -13.16
N SER A 119 -13.97 -4.01 -14.02
CA SER A 119 -15.40 -4.34 -14.07
C SER A 119 -15.67 -5.57 -14.93
N ASP A 120 -16.67 -6.36 -14.53
CA ASP A 120 -17.17 -7.53 -15.26
C ASP A 120 -18.08 -7.17 -16.46
N SER A 121 -17.88 -6.01 -17.08
CA SER A 121 -18.72 -5.54 -18.20
C SER A 121 -18.39 -6.23 -19.54
N GLY A 122 -17.93 -7.50 -19.49
CA GLY A 122 -17.61 -8.32 -20.67
C GLY A 122 -16.31 -7.97 -21.40
N ARG A 123 -15.52 -6.99 -20.89
CA ARG A 123 -14.23 -6.58 -21.50
C ARG A 123 -13.10 -6.29 -20.50
N TYR A 124 -13.23 -6.69 -19.23
CA TYR A 124 -12.29 -6.35 -18.15
C TYR A 124 -11.83 -4.88 -18.21
N GLN A 125 -12.78 -3.96 -18.18
CA GLN A 125 -12.44 -2.54 -18.23
C GLN A 125 -11.82 -2.13 -16.89
N MET A 126 -10.60 -1.59 -16.92
CA MET A 126 -9.94 -1.09 -15.71
C MET A 126 -10.74 0.08 -15.12
N THR A 127 -11.19 -0.08 -13.88
CA THR A 127 -12.00 0.90 -13.15
C THR A 127 -11.19 1.68 -12.12
N GLY A 128 -10.05 1.14 -11.71
CA GLY A 128 -9.20 1.76 -10.70
C GLY A 128 -7.77 1.22 -10.76
N GLU A 129 -6.84 2.10 -10.42
CA GLU A 129 -5.45 1.76 -10.18
C GLU A 129 -4.99 2.43 -8.89
N TYR A 130 -4.41 1.63 -8.00
CA TYR A 130 -3.77 2.07 -6.78
C TYR A 130 -2.29 1.77 -6.87
N THR A 131 -1.45 2.79 -6.74
CA THR A 131 0.00 2.63 -6.70
C THR A 131 0.56 3.11 -5.38
N PHE A 132 1.40 2.30 -4.74
CA PHE A 132 2.21 2.70 -3.60
C PHE A 132 3.69 2.60 -3.90
N LYS A 133 4.48 3.41 -3.19
CA LYS A 133 5.94 3.42 -3.35
C LYS A 133 6.60 3.42 -1.99
N ALA A 134 7.32 2.35 -1.72
CA ALA A 134 8.01 2.11 -0.47
C ALA A 134 9.51 1.94 -0.68
N ARG A 135 10.27 2.06 0.41
CA ARG A 135 11.58 1.42 0.51
C ARG A 135 11.39 0.03 1.10
N TYR A 136 12.26 -0.91 0.74
CA TYR A 136 12.24 -2.25 1.32
C TYR A 136 13.64 -2.70 1.73
N ARG A 137 13.69 -3.58 2.72
CA ARG A 137 14.90 -4.29 3.15
C ARG A 137 14.55 -5.67 3.65
N PHE A 138 15.53 -6.56 3.65
CA PHE A 138 15.40 -7.92 4.19
C PHE A 138 15.77 -7.97 5.67
N ASP A 139 14.93 -8.59 6.49
CA ASP A 139 15.28 -8.89 7.88
C ASP A 139 15.86 -10.31 7.98
N SER A 140 15.43 -11.23 7.11
CA SER A 140 16.03 -12.54 6.89
C SER A 140 15.99 -12.95 5.41
N ASP A 141 16.30 -14.22 5.11
CA ASP A 141 16.10 -14.83 3.81
C ASP A 141 14.62 -15.08 3.45
N GLN A 142 13.72 -15.03 4.42
CA GLN A 142 12.28 -15.28 4.28
C GLN A 142 11.40 -14.12 4.76
N SER A 143 11.98 -13.03 5.25
CA SER A 143 11.24 -11.87 5.71
C SER A 143 11.82 -10.57 5.19
N LEU A 144 10.92 -9.64 4.88
CA LEU A 144 11.27 -8.29 4.48
C LEU A 144 10.32 -7.30 5.12
N VAL A 145 10.81 -6.07 5.26
CA VAL A 145 10.03 -4.94 5.72
C VAL A 145 10.01 -3.89 4.63
N SER A 146 8.84 -3.30 4.41
CA SER A 146 8.69 -2.13 3.56
C SER A 146 8.16 -0.93 4.33
N ARG A 147 8.47 0.28 3.87
CA ARG A 147 7.96 1.52 4.47
C ARG A 147 7.62 2.54 3.42
N GLU A 148 6.44 3.09 3.57
CA GLU A 148 5.90 4.18 2.78
C GLU A 148 5.72 5.42 3.67
N VAL A 149 6.14 6.58 3.18
CA VAL A 149 6.06 7.84 3.92
C VAL A 149 4.97 8.71 3.33
N PHE A 150 4.00 9.09 4.17
CA PHE A 150 2.90 10.01 3.86
C PHE A 150 3.18 11.36 4.51
N LYS A 151 3.97 12.20 3.83
CA LYS A 151 4.36 13.52 4.36
C LYS A 151 3.17 14.45 4.61
N ASP A 152 2.16 14.39 3.76
CA ASP A 152 0.91 15.15 3.88
C ASP A 152 0.15 14.82 5.18
N ARG A 153 0.29 13.58 5.65
CA ARG A 153 -0.39 13.07 6.85
C ARG A 153 0.51 12.98 8.07
N GLN A 154 1.81 13.28 7.92
CA GLN A 154 2.84 13.10 8.95
C GLN A 154 2.91 11.66 9.48
N VAL A 155 2.64 10.69 8.59
CA VAL A 155 2.55 9.27 8.96
C VAL A 155 3.48 8.44 8.08
N VAL A 156 3.99 7.37 8.67
CA VAL A 156 4.82 6.36 8.05
C VAL A 156 4.11 5.02 8.20
N ARG A 157 3.90 4.31 7.09
CA ARG A 157 3.37 2.93 7.10
C ARG A 157 4.55 1.97 7.02
N TRP A 158 4.54 0.97 7.89
CA TRP A 158 5.48 -0.15 7.90
C TRP A 158 4.72 -1.44 7.60
N ASP A 159 5.21 -2.19 6.62
CA ASP A 159 4.66 -3.48 6.22
C ASP A 159 5.66 -4.57 6.57
N TYR A 160 5.21 -5.59 7.29
CA TYR A 160 6.01 -6.76 7.68
C TYR A 160 5.58 -7.96 6.87
N ILE A 161 6.49 -8.48 6.06
CA ILE A 161 6.18 -9.45 5.03
C ILE A 161 7.04 -10.69 5.22
N THR A 162 6.41 -11.85 5.09
CA THR A 162 7.12 -13.11 4.83
C THR A 162 6.99 -13.46 3.37
N PHE A 163 8.03 -14.02 2.80
CA PHE A 163 8.04 -14.39 1.40
C PHE A 163 8.86 -15.65 1.15
N ASP A 164 8.59 -16.29 0.02
CA ASP A 164 9.36 -17.41 -0.48
C ASP A 164 9.44 -17.31 -2.01
N ILE A 165 10.62 -17.59 -2.57
CA ILE A 165 10.87 -17.54 -4.01
C ILE A 165 11.29 -18.92 -4.48
N VAL A 166 10.45 -19.53 -5.30
CA VAL A 166 10.73 -20.81 -5.96
C VAL A 166 10.62 -20.60 -7.47
N ASN A 167 11.76 -20.67 -8.15
CA ASN A 167 11.89 -20.34 -9.58
C ASN A 167 11.38 -18.91 -9.88
N ASP A 168 10.37 -18.79 -10.74
CA ASP A 168 9.71 -17.52 -11.11
C ASP A 168 8.40 -17.29 -10.37
N SER A 169 8.20 -17.99 -9.24
CA SER A 169 7.06 -17.80 -8.35
C SER A 169 7.50 -17.17 -7.04
N LEU A 170 6.83 -16.09 -6.65
CA LEU A 170 6.99 -15.40 -5.38
C LEU A 170 5.71 -15.56 -4.56
N ARG A 171 5.81 -16.29 -3.46
CA ARG A 171 4.77 -16.31 -2.43
C ARG A 171 5.02 -15.13 -1.50
N TYR A 172 4.05 -14.23 -1.36
CA TYR A 172 4.20 -12.97 -0.63
C TYR A 172 3.06 -12.81 0.38
N ASN A 173 3.39 -12.69 1.66
CA ASN A 173 2.41 -12.60 2.73
C ASN A 173 2.61 -11.36 3.59
N LEU A 174 1.64 -10.46 3.61
CA LEU A 174 1.61 -9.34 4.53
C LEU A 174 1.08 -9.82 5.88
N ASN A 175 1.96 -9.97 6.87
CA ASN A 175 1.58 -10.49 8.18
C ASN A 175 1.05 -9.38 9.10
N LYS A 176 1.62 -8.18 8.95
CA LYS A 176 1.35 -7.06 9.87
C LYS A 176 1.63 -5.73 9.20
N LEU A 177 0.83 -4.74 9.57
CA LEU A 177 1.02 -3.34 9.21
C LEU A 177 1.03 -2.46 10.47
N GLU A 178 1.95 -1.51 10.52
CA GLU A 178 2.00 -0.47 11.55
C GLU A 178 1.96 0.92 10.93
N PHE A 179 1.30 1.84 11.61
CA PHE A 179 1.46 3.27 11.37
C PHE A 179 2.30 3.92 12.47
N ARG A 180 3.23 4.77 12.06
CA ARG A 180 4.15 5.52 12.91
C ARG A 180 4.17 6.99 12.51
N ASP A 181 4.63 7.87 13.38
CA ASP A 181 4.90 9.26 13.01
C ASP A 181 6.20 9.37 12.17
N LEU A 182 6.59 10.59 11.78
CA LEU A 182 7.83 10.79 11.02
C LEU A 182 9.12 10.50 11.81
N ASN A 183 9.04 10.38 13.13
CA ASN A 183 10.13 10.00 14.02
C ASN A 183 10.12 8.50 14.35
N ASP A 184 9.28 7.72 13.66
CA ASP A 184 9.04 6.29 13.89
C ASP A 184 8.50 5.95 15.30
N ASN A 185 7.84 6.91 15.97
CA ASN A 185 7.04 6.62 17.16
C ASN A 185 5.73 5.94 16.75
N TRP A 186 5.33 4.92 17.50
CA TRP A 186 4.13 4.15 17.17
C TRP A 186 2.84 4.94 17.40
N LEU A 187 1.93 4.92 16.42
CA LEU A 187 0.66 5.67 16.47
C LEU A 187 -0.55 4.86 16.95
N ASN A 188 -0.33 3.72 17.62
CA ASN A 188 -1.40 2.81 18.11
C ASN A 188 -2.42 2.40 17.03
N ALA A 189 -1.99 2.32 15.76
CA ALA A 189 -2.79 1.79 14.66
C ALA A 189 -2.03 0.59 14.09
N LEU A 190 -2.25 -0.58 14.71
CA LEU A 190 -1.70 -1.85 14.29
C LEU A 190 -2.81 -2.69 13.68
N GLN A 191 -2.54 -3.23 12.50
CA GLN A 191 -3.40 -4.19 11.85
C GLN A 191 -2.60 -5.48 11.65
N GLY A 192 -2.88 -6.47 12.50
CA GLY A 192 -2.41 -7.85 12.31
C GLY A 192 -3.31 -8.57 11.31
N PHE A 193 -2.71 -9.44 10.49
CA PHE A 193 -3.41 -10.17 9.45
C PHE A 193 -3.27 -11.68 9.68
N ASP A 194 -3.95 -12.20 10.71
CA ASP A 194 -3.78 -13.60 11.12
C ASP A 194 -4.43 -14.62 10.16
N ASN A 195 -5.29 -14.17 9.24
CA ASN A 195 -6.06 -15.05 8.35
C ASN A 195 -6.04 -14.62 6.87
N ILE A 196 -5.09 -13.77 6.46
CA ILE A 196 -4.94 -13.42 5.04
C ILE A 196 -4.04 -14.46 4.38
N PRO A 197 -4.51 -15.18 3.34
CA PRO A 197 -3.67 -16.12 2.63
C PRO A 197 -2.58 -15.36 1.84
N PRO A 198 -1.38 -15.95 1.70
CA PRO A 198 -0.32 -15.37 0.89
C PRO A 198 -0.76 -15.18 -0.56
N GLU A 199 -0.36 -14.07 -1.16
CA GLU A 199 -0.55 -13.82 -2.58
C GLU A 199 0.57 -14.52 -3.39
N LEU A 200 0.19 -15.07 -4.53
CA LEU A 200 1.12 -15.73 -5.45
C LEU A 200 1.39 -14.81 -6.64
N TYR A 201 2.64 -14.42 -6.79
CA TYR A 201 3.10 -13.61 -7.91
C TYR A 201 3.99 -14.43 -8.84
N ILE A 202 3.86 -14.18 -10.14
CA ILE A 202 4.69 -14.76 -11.19
C ILE A 202 5.59 -13.66 -11.77
N ARG A 203 6.88 -13.97 -11.97
CA ARG A 203 7.82 -13.02 -12.56
C ARG A 203 7.44 -12.73 -14.01
N ASP A 204 7.37 -11.45 -14.38
CA ASP A 204 7.26 -11.01 -15.77
C ASP A 204 8.68 -10.88 -16.35
N PRO A 205 9.15 -11.81 -17.20
CA PRO A 205 10.53 -11.82 -17.67
C PRO A 205 10.84 -10.62 -18.56
N LYS A 206 9.87 -10.17 -19.36
CA LYS A 206 10.05 -9.05 -20.28
C LYS A 206 10.22 -7.75 -19.51
N GLN A 207 9.29 -7.44 -18.60
CA GLN A 207 9.38 -6.22 -17.81
C GLN A 207 10.50 -6.25 -16.79
N THR A 208 10.87 -7.44 -16.29
CA THR A 208 12.06 -7.61 -15.45
C THR A 208 13.33 -7.25 -16.23
N ALA A 209 13.46 -7.69 -17.48
CA ALA A 209 14.61 -7.34 -18.32
C ALA A 209 14.67 -5.83 -18.59
N GLU A 210 13.53 -5.21 -18.94
CA GLU A 210 13.42 -3.76 -19.15
C GLU A 210 13.79 -2.96 -17.89
N LEU A 211 13.31 -3.39 -16.72
CA LEU A 211 13.62 -2.76 -15.43
C LEU A 211 15.12 -2.86 -15.08
N LYS A 212 15.74 -4.02 -15.33
CA LYS A 212 17.18 -4.22 -15.13
C LYS A 212 18.02 -3.37 -16.09
N GLN A 213 17.62 -3.29 -17.36
CA GLN A 213 18.30 -2.45 -18.36
C GLN A 213 18.20 -0.96 -18.01
N ALA A 214 17.03 -0.48 -17.59
CA ALA A 214 16.83 0.90 -17.17
C ALA A 214 17.67 1.27 -15.93
N ALA A 215 17.92 0.32 -15.03
CA ALA A 215 18.80 0.51 -13.88
C ALA A 215 20.30 0.50 -14.24
N ALA A 216 20.69 -0.23 -15.29
CA ALA A 216 22.07 -0.34 -15.76
C ALA A 216 22.52 0.85 -16.63
N GLN A 217 21.59 1.62 -17.21
CA GLN A 217 21.94 2.83 -17.94
C GLN A 217 22.41 3.92 -16.97
N PRO A 218 23.68 4.37 -17.05
CA PRO A 218 24.14 5.49 -16.23
C PRO A 218 23.27 6.71 -16.55
N GLN A 219 22.88 7.48 -15.53
CA GLN A 219 22.17 8.75 -15.66
C GLN A 219 23.07 9.82 -16.32
N ASN A 220 23.51 9.59 -17.55
CA ASN A 220 24.10 10.60 -18.41
C ASN A 220 22.96 11.47 -18.92
N LYS A 221 22.58 12.49 -18.14
CA LYS A 221 22.00 13.78 -18.57
C LYS A 221 21.45 14.56 -17.38
N LYS A 222 22.31 15.25 -16.65
CA LYS A 222 22.06 16.62 -16.12
C LYS A 222 23.39 17.35 -15.91
N LYS A 223 24.03 17.69 -17.02
CA LYS A 223 24.88 18.88 -17.15
C LYS A 223 24.55 19.50 -18.51
N LYS A 224 23.68 20.51 -18.49
CA LYS A 224 23.68 21.67 -19.36
C LYS A 224 22.86 22.73 -18.64
#